data_AF-A0A926QMG1-F1
#
_entry.id   AF-A0A926QMG1-F1
#
_cell.length_a   1.000
_cell.length_b   1.000
_cell.length_c   1.000
_cell.angle_alpha   90.00
_cell.angle_beta   90.00
_cell.angle_gamma   90.00
#
_symmetry.space_group_name_H-M   'P 1'
#
loop_
_entity.id
_entity.type
_entity.pdbx_description
1 polymer ?
#
loop_
_entity_poly.entity_id
_entity_poly.type
_entity_poly.pdbx_seq_one_letter_code
_entity_poly.pdbx_strand_id
1 'polypeptide(L)'
;MSGFNTSPHVLFDTTVLCGAIHSPGINRQLLTIASQTIDYRVVLSRVCLMEFYHNALFKGIGGKLYPLDLVDDFLELFVYPILDNQPAVNSRVGRHALDIVSRLGDPIGQALAEISECDTQTAVSIAQDHGLQKPLSNYDENDVHVWVTAINEECKYIVTSNTKRFPQNIGGIEAIKPGDFYNKILD
;
A
#
# COMPACT_ATOMS: atom_id res chain seq x y z
N MET A 1 21.57 13.49 -24.52
CA MET A 1 21.11 12.56 -23.46
C MET A 1 20.16 13.33 -22.56
N SER A 2 18.88 13.35 -22.89
CA SER A 2 17.82 13.95 -22.06
C SER A 2 17.21 12.82 -21.24
N GLY A 3 17.58 12.73 -19.96
CA GLY A 3 16.88 11.83 -19.03
C GLY A 3 15.44 12.30 -18.94
N PHE A 4 14.50 11.48 -19.41
CA PHE A 4 13.09 11.69 -19.09
C PHE A 4 12.99 11.65 -17.58
N ASN A 5 12.62 12.78 -16.96
CA ASN A 5 12.39 12.84 -15.53
C ASN A 5 11.09 12.07 -15.28
N THR A 6 11.20 10.76 -15.09
CA THR A 6 10.04 9.90 -14.78
C THR A 6 9.55 10.25 -13.38
N SER A 7 8.26 10.55 -13.26
CA SER A 7 7.62 10.85 -11.99
C SER A 7 7.90 9.73 -10.97
N PRO A 8 8.35 10.04 -9.74
CA PRO A 8 8.69 9.03 -8.76
C PRO A 8 7.49 8.14 -8.44
N HIS A 9 7.75 6.84 -8.32
CA HIS A 9 6.77 5.89 -7.81
C HIS A 9 6.69 5.99 -6.28
N VAL A 10 5.48 5.96 -5.75
CA VAL A 10 5.17 6.16 -4.34
C VAL A 10 4.18 5.10 -3.90
N LEU A 11 4.60 4.22 -3.00
CA LEU A 11 3.69 3.22 -2.45
C LEU A 11 2.86 3.84 -1.34
N PHE A 12 1.53 3.73 -1.44
CA PHE A 12 0.62 4.02 -0.33
C PHE A 12 0.25 2.72 0.36
N ASP A 13 0.59 2.60 1.63
CA ASP A 13 0.26 1.40 2.40
C ASP A 13 -1.19 1.42 2.90
N THR A 14 -1.61 0.31 3.52
CA THR A 14 -2.95 0.16 4.11
C THR A 14 -3.29 1.27 5.11
N THR A 15 -2.30 1.81 5.84
CA THR A 15 -2.54 2.83 6.87
C THR A 15 -3.00 4.16 6.27
N VAL A 16 -2.55 4.49 5.05
CA VAL A 16 -3.03 5.68 4.32
C VAL A 16 -4.52 5.55 4.02
N LEU A 17 -4.95 4.40 3.47
CA LEU A 17 -6.36 4.12 3.17
C LEU A 17 -7.22 4.14 4.43
N CYS A 18 -6.76 3.47 5.48
CA CYS A 18 -7.43 3.45 6.79
C CYS A 18 -7.57 4.86 7.38
N GLY A 19 -6.54 5.70 7.26
CA GLY A 19 -6.60 7.08 7.73
C GLY A 19 -7.55 7.96 6.89
N ALA A 20 -7.65 7.70 5.59
CA ALA A 20 -8.47 8.46 4.65
C ALA A 20 -9.97 8.17 4.80
N ILE A 21 -10.37 6.91 5.06
CA ILE A 21 -11.79 6.59 5.33
C ILE A 21 -12.23 7.17 6.68
N HIS A 22 -11.31 7.21 7.66
CA HIS A 22 -11.62 7.67 9.01
C HIS A 22 -11.89 9.18 9.10
N SER A 23 -11.18 10.00 8.32
CA SER A 23 -11.32 11.46 8.36
C SER A 23 -11.00 12.13 7.01
N PRO A 24 -11.56 13.31 6.72
CA PRO A 24 -11.20 14.10 5.54
C PRO A 24 -9.84 14.83 5.66
N GLY A 25 -8.91 14.29 6.45
CA GLY A 25 -7.60 14.89 6.68
C GLY A 25 -6.57 14.61 5.58
N ILE A 26 -5.29 14.71 5.95
CA ILE A 26 -4.13 14.62 5.03
C ILE A 26 -4.17 13.36 4.17
N ASN A 27 -4.49 12.19 4.74
CA ASN A 27 -4.56 10.95 3.96
C ASN A 27 -5.58 11.04 2.81
N ARG A 28 -6.74 11.67 3.04
CA ARG A 28 -7.75 11.85 1.99
C ARG A 28 -7.27 12.85 0.94
N GLN A 29 -6.60 13.92 1.36
CA GLN A 29 -6.00 14.89 0.44
C GLN A 29 -4.94 14.24 -0.45
N LEU A 30 -4.09 13.36 0.11
CA LEU A 30 -3.11 12.60 -0.66
C LEU A 30 -3.75 11.71 -1.73
N LEU A 31 -4.86 11.02 -1.41
CA LEU A 31 -5.59 10.23 -2.41
C LEU A 31 -6.21 11.12 -3.50
N THR A 32 -6.77 12.27 -3.12
CA THR A 32 -7.31 13.23 -4.09
C THR A 32 -6.24 13.79 -5.02
N ILE A 33 -5.05 14.11 -4.50
CA ILE A 33 -3.95 14.60 -5.33
C ILE A 33 -3.46 13.47 -6.25
N ALA A 34 -3.29 12.27 -5.70
CA ALA A 34 -2.85 11.09 -6.45
C ALA A 34 -3.76 10.73 -7.64
N SER A 35 -5.06 11.03 -7.56
CA SER A 35 -5.98 10.81 -8.67
C SER A 35 -5.95 11.89 -9.75
N GLN A 36 -5.26 13.00 -9.50
CA GLN A 36 -5.29 14.21 -10.34
C GLN A 36 -3.94 14.60 -10.94
N THR A 37 -2.82 14.29 -10.27
CA THR A 37 -1.49 14.73 -10.69
C THR A 37 -0.68 13.65 -11.41
N ILE A 38 0.27 14.10 -12.23
CA ILE A 38 1.34 13.29 -12.83
C ILE A 38 2.68 13.49 -12.11
N ASP A 39 2.76 14.34 -11.07
CA ASP A 39 4.02 14.69 -10.40
C ASP A 39 4.65 13.51 -9.65
N TYR A 40 3.82 12.56 -9.21
CA TYR A 40 4.23 11.26 -8.70
C TYR A 40 3.19 10.22 -9.09
N ARG A 41 3.62 8.96 -9.10
CA ARG A 41 2.78 7.83 -9.47
C ARG A 41 2.52 6.98 -8.25
N VAL A 42 1.26 6.81 -7.88
CA VAL A 42 0.91 5.98 -6.72
C VAL A 42 0.87 4.52 -7.11
N VAL A 43 1.54 3.72 -6.28
CA VAL A 43 1.51 2.27 -6.29
C VAL A 43 0.62 1.81 -5.14
N LEU A 44 -0.45 1.11 -5.46
CA LEU A 44 -1.30 0.40 -4.50
C LEU A 44 -1.15 -1.10 -4.75
N SER A 45 -0.78 -1.86 -3.72
CA SER A 45 -0.74 -3.31 -3.84
C SER A 45 -2.13 -3.90 -3.63
N ARG A 46 -2.40 -5.05 -4.26
CA ARG A 46 -3.65 -5.80 -3.99
C ARG A 46 -3.80 -6.18 -2.53
N VAL A 47 -2.69 -6.50 -1.88
CA VAL A 47 -2.66 -6.84 -0.46
C VAL A 47 -3.11 -5.63 0.37
N CYS A 48 -2.60 -4.43 0.08
CA CYS A 48 -3.01 -3.22 0.81
C CYS A 48 -4.52 -2.96 0.68
N LEU A 49 -5.08 -3.18 -0.52
CA LEU A 49 -6.53 -3.05 -0.76
C LEU A 49 -7.34 -4.10 0.02
N MET A 50 -6.89 -5.35 0.03
CA MET A 50 -7.53 -6.41 0.80
C MET A 50 -7.49 -6.15 2.30
N GLU A 51 -6.32 -5.78 2.84
CA GLU A 51 -6.17 -5.46 4.25
C GLU A 51 -7.05 -4.29 4.64
N PHE A 52 -7.12 -3.26 3.81
CA PHE A 52 -8.04 -2.13 4.01
C PHE A 52 -9.49 -2.62 4.10
N TYR A 53 -9.94 -3.40 3.11
CA TYR A 53 -11.32 -3.89 3.04
C TYR A 53 -11.67 -4.74 4.27
N HIS A 54 -10.78 -5.67 4.64
CA HIS A 54 -10.98 -6.49 5.84
C HIS A 54 -10.97 -5.67 7.13
N ASN A 55 -10.03 -4.72 7.24
CA ASN A 55 -9.94 -3.85 8.39
C ASN A 55 -11.20 -2.99 8.53
N ALA A 56 -11.74 -2.47 7.43
CA ALA A 56 -12.93 -1.64 7.44
C ALA A 56 -14.19 -2.43 7.85
N LEU A 57 -14.36 -3.64 7.34
CA LEU A 57 -15.61 -4.41 7.48
C LEU A 57 -15.65 -5.38 8.67
N PHE A 58 -14.51 -5.93 9.08
CA PHE A 58 -14.48 -7.06 10.03
C PHE A 58 -13.66 -6.77 11.29
N LYS A 59 -12.50 -6.13 11.16
CA LYS A 59 -11.60 -5.88 12.31
C LYS A 59 -11.87 -4.54 13.01
N GLY A 60 -12.28 -3.54 12.25
CA GLY A 60 -12.46 -2.16 12.67
C GLY A 60 -11.18 -1.32 12.52
N ILE A 61 -11.34 -0.10 12.02
CA ILE A 61 -10.26 0.90 11.92
C ILE A 61 -10.48 1.92 13.04
N GLY A 62 -9.52 1.99 13.97
CA GLY A 62 -9.68 2.82 15.18
C GLY A 62 -10.85 2.38 16.07
N GLY A 63 -11.19 1.08 16.05
CA GLY A 63 -12.33 0.52 16.79
C GLY A 63 -13.69 0.72 16.11
N LYS A 64 -13.74 1.31 14.91
CA LYS A 64 -14.97 1.52 14.13
C LYS A 64 -15.04 0.57 12.94
N LEU A 65 -16.15 -0.16 12.83
CA LEU A 65 -16.53 -0.87 11.61
C LEU A 65 -17.28 0.08 10.67
N TYR A 66 -17.07 -0.09 9.38
CA TYR A 66 -17.71 0.69 8.34
C TYR A 66 -18.71 -0.19 7.60
N PRO A 67 -19.92 0.32 7.32
CA PRO A 67 -20.86 -0.35 6.43
C PRO A 67 -20.26 -0.60 5.03
N LEU A 68 -20.67 -1.68 4.37
CA LEU A 68 -20.18 -2.08 3.05
C LEU A 68 -20.36 -0.97 2.00
N ASP A 69 -21.55 -0.38 1.95
CA ASP A 69 -21.90 0.74 1.06
C ASP A 69 -20.95 1.92 1.24
N LEU A 70 -20.59 2.26 2.48
CA LEU A 70 -19.63 3.34 2.76
C LEU A 70 -18.22 2.97 2.28
N VAL A 71 -17.80 1.72 2.46
CA VAL A 71 -16.50 1.24 1.97
C VAL A 71 -16.45 1.28 0.44
N ASP A 72 -17.51 0.84 -0.22
CA ASP A 72 -17.63 0.86 -1.69
C ASP A 72 -17.61 2.29 -2.23
N ASP A 73 -18.41 3.19 -1.63
CA ASP A 73 -18.41 4.63 -1.97
C ASP A 73 -17.02 5.26 -1.79
N PHE A 74 -16.30 4.86 -0.74
CA PHE A 74 -14.94 5.34 -0.51
C PHE A 74 -13.96 4.86 -1.59
N LEU A 75 -14.05 3.58 -1.99
CA LEU A 75 -13.20 3.03 -3.05
C LEU A 75 -13.47 3.72 -4.39
N GLU A 76 -14.74 3.91 -4.74
CA GLU A 76 -15.17 4.59 -5.97
C GLU A 76 -14.65 6.03 -6.04
N LEU A 77 -14.73 6.78 -4.93
CA LEU A 77 -14.37 8.20 -4.93
C LEU A 77 -12.86 8.45 -4.82
N PHE A 78 -12.11 7.60 -4.12
CA PHE A 78 -10.72 7.91 -3.75
C PHE A 78 -9.68 6.91 -4.22
N VAL A 79 -10.08 5.66 -4.52
CA VAL A 79 -9.13 4.59 -4.85
C VAL A 79 -9.16 4.26 -6.34
N TYR A 80 -10.33 3.98 -6.91
CA TYR A 80 -10.46 3.62 -8.32
C TYR A 80 -9.94 4.68 -9.29
N PRO A 81 -10.12 5.99 -9.04
CA PRO A 81 -9.51 7.02 -9.88
C PRO A 81 -7.97 6.96 -9.95
N ILE A 82 -7.31 6.45 -8.90
CA ILE A 82 -5.87 6.18 -8.92
C ILE A 82 -5.58 4.94 -9.78
N LEU A 83 -6.38 3.89 -9.60
CA LEU A 83 -6.20 2.61 -10.29
C LEU A 83 -6.50 2.68 -11.80
N ASP A 84 -7.37 3.58 -12.24
CA ASP A 84 -7.65 3.83 -13.66
C ASP A 84 -6.41 4.35 -14.40
N ASN A 85 -5.58 5.14 -13.70
CA ASN A 85 -4.33 5.65 -14.24
C ASN A 85 -3.18 4.64 -14.09
N GLN A 86 -3.22 3.82 -13.04
CA GLN A 86 -2.19 2.83 -12.74
C GLN A 86 -2.78 1.64 -11.95
N PRO A 87 -3.05 0.50 -12.61
CA PRO A 87 -3.65 -0.65 -11.96
C PRO A 87 -2.83 -1.15 -10.76
N ALA A 88 -3.53 -1.69 -9.75
CA ALA A 88 -2.88 -2.24 -8.56
C ALA A 88 -1.94 -3.41 -8.91
N VAL A 89 -0.82 -3.49 -8.19
CA VAL A 89 0.33 -4.34 -8.49
C VAL A 89 0.43 -5.59 -7.59
N ASN A 90 1.29 -6.54 -8.02
CA ASN A 90 1.66 -7.88 -7.53
C ASN A 90 1.32 -9.04 -8.52
N SER A 91 2.29 -9.95 -8.73
CA SER A 91 2.49 -10.99 -9.79
C SER A 91 1.26 -11.76 -10.34
N ARG A 92 1.29 -12.03 -11.65
CA ARG A 92 0.56 -13.02 -12.51
C ARG A 92 -0.88 -13.47 -12.25
N VAL A 93 -1.70 -12.74 -11.51
CA VAL A 93 -3.17 -12.96 -11.54
C VAL A 93 -3.87 -11.80 -12.27
N GLY A 94 -4.53 -12.11 -13.38
CA GLY A 94 -5.22 -11.13 -14.24
C GLY A 94 -6.55 -10.65 -13.67
N ARG A 95 -6.97 -9.44 -14.08
CA ARG A 95 -8.28 -8.75 -14.10
C ARG A 95 -9.46 -9.08 -13.13
N HIS A 96 -9.33 -9.97 -12.15
CA HIS A 96 -10.42 -10.41 -11.27
C HIS A 96 -10.09 -10.32 -9.76
N ALA A 97 -9.19 -9.42 -9.36
CA ALA A 97 -8.76 -9.31 -7.95
C ALA A 97 -9.88 -8.84 -7.00
N LEU A 98 -10.93 -8.18 -7.48
CA LEU A 98 -12.12 -7.84 -6.69
C LEU A 98 -13.07 -9.03 -6.48
N ASP A 99 -13.08 -10.01 -7.40
CA ASP A 99 -13.88 -11.24 -7.26
C ASP A 99 -13.32 -12.19 -6.19
N ILE A 100 -12.07 -12.00 -5.75
CA ILE A 100 -11.46 -12.74 -4.64
C ILE A 100 -11.81 -12.08 -3.30
N VAL A 101 -11.82 -10.75 -3.23
CA VAL A 101 -12.20 -9.98 -2.04
C VAL A 101 -13.66 -10.21 -1.64
N SER A 102 -14.55 -10.39 -2.63
CA SER A 102 -15.96 -10.74 -2.39
C SER A 102 -16.19 -12.20 -1.95
N ARG A 103 -15.18 -13.07 -2.02
CA ARG A 103 -15.28 -14.51 -1.72
C ARG A 103 -14.64 -14.96 -0.42
N LEU A 104 -13.93 -14.09 0.31
CA LEU A 104 -13.12 -14.51 1.46
C LEU A 104 -13.94 -14.58 2.77
N GLY A 105 -14.48 -15.77 3.02
CA GLY A 105 -14.72 -16.30 4.37
C GLY A 105 -13.48 -16.99 4.97
N ASP A 106 -12.33 -16.93 4.30
CA ASP A 106 -11.09 -17.62 4.70
C ASP A 106 -10.19 -16.74 5.58
N PRO A 107 -9.31 -17.34 6.41
CA PRO A 107 -8.33 -16.60 7.21
C PRO A 107 -7.39 -15.78 6.33
N ILE A 108 -7.23 -14.49 6.66
CA ILE A 108 -6.37 -13.52 5.96
C ILE A 108 -4.99 -14.07 5.57
N GLY A 109 -4.34 -14.83 6.46
CA GLY A 109 -2.99 -15.35 6.23
C GLY A 109 -2.89 -16.25 4.99
N GLN A 110 -3.95 -16.99 4.66
CA GLN A 110 -3.99 -17.85 3.48
C GLN A 110 -4.15 -17.04 2.19
N ALA A 111 -5.03 -16.02 2.21
CA ALA A 111 -5.20 -15.09 1.10
C ALA A 111 -3.93 -14.26 0.83
N LEU A 112 -3.19 -13.89 1.88
CA LEU A 112 -1.93 -13.15 1.78
C LEU A 112 -0.80 -13.98 1.13
N ALA A 113 -0.72 -15.27 1.46
CA ALA A 113 0.24 -16.19 0.83
C ALA A 113 -0.09 -16.42 -0.65
N GLU A 114 -1.38 -16.53 -0.99
CA GLU A 114 -1.84 -16.71 -2.36
C GLU A 114 -1.68 -15.45 -3.22
N ILE A 115 -1.84 -14.25 -2.63
CA ILE A 115 -1.85 -12.98 -3.38
C ILE A 115 -0.47 -12.34 -3.49
N SER A 116 0.43 -12.64 -2.57
CA SER A 116 1.80 -12.14 -2.66
C SER A 116 2.66 -12.95 -3.65
N GLU A 117 2.32 -14.23 -3.91
CA GLU A 117 3.13 -15.22 -4.67
C GLU A 117 4.64 -15.21 -4.31
N CYS A 118 4.99 -14.56 -3.20
CA CYS A 118 6.34 -14.36 -2.74
C CYS A 118 6.48 -15.26 -1.52
N ASP A 119 7.11 -16.42 -1.72
CA ASP A 119 7.42 -17.26 -0.58
C ASP A 119 8.30 -16.49 0.41
N THR A 120 8.15 -16.81 1.69
CA THR A 120 8.83 -16.10 2.77
C THR A 120 10.34 -16.06 2.54
N GLN A 121 10.93 -17.10 1.95
CA GLN A 121 12.38 -17.18 1.68
C GLN A 121 12.84 -16.18 0.62
N THR A 122 12.07 -15.98 -0.44
CA THR A 122 12.34 -15.01 -1.49
C THR A 122 12.25 -13.59 -0.93
N ALA A 123 11.22 -13.32 -0.12
CA ALA A 123 11.09 -12.04 0.57
C ALA A 123 12.24 -11.80 1.56
N VAL A 124 12.69 -12.83 2.28
CA VAL A 124 13.85 -12.79 3.18
C VAL A 124 15.13 -12.44 2.39
N SER A 125 15.35 -13.06 1.24
CA SER A 125 16.53 -12.78 0.40
C SER A 125 16.53 -11.34 -0.08
N ILE A 126 15.43 -10.87 -0.65
CA ILE A 126 15.27 -9.49 -1.14
C ILE A 126 15.49 -8.49 0.02
N ALA A 127 14.92 -8.79 1.18
CA ALA A 127 15.05 -7.97 2.39
C ALA A 127 16.50 -7.87 2.89
N GLN A 128 17.19 -9.01 2.94
CA GLN A 128 18.60 -9.09 3.36
C GLN A 128 19.51 -8.37 2.36
N ASP A 129 19.28 -8.55 1.06
CA ASP A 129 20.04 -7.91 -0.03
C ASP A 129 19.90 -6.38 -0.02
N HIS A 130 18.80 -5.84 0.52
CA HIS A 130 18.52 -4.41 0.62
C HIS A 130 18.74 -3.82 2.03
N GLY A 131 19.44 -4.55 2.91
CA GLY A 131 19.97 -4.00 4.16
C GLY A 131 19.06 -4.08 5.38
N LEU A 132 18.07 -4.98 5.39
CA LEU A 132 17.27 -5.26 6.60
C LEU A 132 18.10 -6.07 7.60
N GLN A 133 18.74 -5.37 8.55
CA GLN A 133 19.71 -5.93 9.51
C GLN A 133 19.08 -6.68 10.71
N LYS A 134 17.74 -6.64 10.89
CA LYS A 134 17.08 -7.31 12.03
C LYS A 134 16.42 -8.64 11.60
N PRO A 135 16.25 -9.61 12.52
CA PRO A 135 15.52 -10.85 12.25
C PRO A 135 14.08 -10.59 11.79
N LEU A 136 13.57 -11.38 10.83
CA LEU A 136 12.18 -11.28 10.35
C LEU A 136 11.12 -11.37 11.44
N SER A 137 11.40 -12.09 12.53
CA SER A 137 10.51 -12.18 13.71
C SER A 137 10.23 -10.84 14.39
N ASN A 138 10.99 -9.80 14.06
CA ASN A 138 10.79 -8.44 14.58
C ASN A 138 9.97 -7.55 13.63
N TYR A 139 9.58 -8.08 12.48
CA TYR A 139 8.79 -7.41 11.46
C TYR A 139 7.44 -8.14 11.32
N ASP A 140 6.36 -7.39 11.12
CA ASP A 140 5.05 -7.99 10.89
C ASP A 140 5.11 -8.72 9.54
N GLU A 141 4.63 -9.97 9.45
CA GLU A 141 4.56 -10.68 8.15
C GLU A 141 3.73 -9.89 7.14
N ASN A 142 2.79 -9.09 7.64
CA ASN A 142 2.03 -8.11 6.85
C ASN A 142 2.90 -6.95 6.36
N ASP A 143 4.00 -6.56 7.00
CA ASP A 143 4.84 -5.45 6.53
C ASP A 143 5.76 -5.88 5.35
N VAL A 144 6.00 -7.18 5.17
CA VAL A 144 6.91 -7.71 4.14
C VAL A 144 6.39 -7.48 2.73
N HIS A 145 5.09 -7.65 2.49
CA HIS A 145 4.51 -7.44 1.16
C HIS A 145 4.69 -5.99 0.70
N VAL A 146 4.61 -5.03 1.63
CA VAL A 146 4.80 -3.61 1.33
C VAL A 146 6.19 -3.36 0.78
N TRP A 147 7.22 -3.98 1.37
CA TRP A 147 8.60 -3.82 0.92
C TRP A 147 8.86 -4.48 -0.41
N VAL A 148 8.39 -5.72 -0.57
CA VAL A 148 8.55 -6.45 -1.84
C VAL A 148 7.88 -5.69 -2.98
N THR A 149 6.66 -5.18 -2.77
CA THR A 149 6.00 -4.33 -3.76
C THR A 149 6.79 -3.05 -4.02
N ALA A 150 7.25 -2.35 -2.98
CA ALA A 150 8.02 -1.12 -3.16
C ALA A 150 9.31 -1.33 -3.96
N ILE A 151 10.03 -2.43 -3.71
CA ILE A 151 11.26 -2.77 -4.44
C ILE A 151 10.95 -3.14 -5.89
N ASN A 152 9.98 -4.02 -6.12
CA ASN A 152 9.63 -4.50 -7.46
C ASN A 152 9.10 -3.38 -8.37
N GLU A 153 8.40 -2.41 -7.79
CA GLU A 153 7.85 -1.27 -8.52
C GLU A 153 8.79 -0.05 -8.50
N GLU A 154 10.04 -0.22 -8.06
CA GLU A 154 11.07 0.83 -8.03
C GLU A 154 10.58 2.11 -7.32
N CYS A 155 9.82 1.93 -6.23
CA CYS A 155 9.26 3.03 -5.46
C CYS A 155 10.38 3.85 -4.80
N LYS A 156 10.25 5.17 -4.85
CA LYS A 156 11.14 6.08 -4.13
C LYS A 156 10.69 6.28 -2.68
N TYR A 157 9.39 6.19 -2.43
CA TYR A 157 8.78 6.43 -1.14
C TYR A 157 7.78 5.33 -0.77
N ILE A 158 7.74 4.98 0.51
CA ILE A 158 6.65 4.24 1.14
C ILE A 158 5.95 5.20 2.11
N VAL A 159 4.72 5.58 1.81
CA VAL A 159 3.92 6.45 2.68
C VAL A 159 3.17 5.60 3.68
N THR A 160 3.53 5.73 4.96
CA THR A 160 2.98 4.90 6.05
C THR A 160 2.90 5.66 7.37
N SER A 161 1.87 5.37 8.15
CA SER A 161 1.76 5.80 9.55
C SER A 161 2.44 4.82 10.53
N ASN A 162 2.87 3.63 10.09
CA ASN A 162 3.49 2.60 10.91
C ASN A 162 5.02 2.74 11.00
N THR A 163 5.51 3.94 11.32
CA THR A 163 6.97 4.21 11.33
C THR A 163 7.74 3.61 12.51
N LYS A 164 7.08 2.90 13.44
CA LYS A 164 7.74 2.25 14.59
C LYS A 164 8.26 0.85 14.27
N ARG A 165 7.58 0.14 13.38
CA ARG A 165 7.95 -1.21 12.92
C ARG A 165 8.59 -1.19 11.53
N PHE A 166 8.36 -0.12 10.77
CA PHE A 166 9.05 0.13 9.51
C PHE A 166 10.51 0.60 9.73
N PRO A 167 11.47 0.01 9.01
CA PRO A 167 12.78 0.63 8.85
C PRO A 167 12.62 1.95 8.10
N GLN A 168 13.40 2.96 8.49
CA GLN A 168 13.32 4.28 7.89
C GLN A 168 13.71 4.27 6.40
N ASN A 169 14.63 3.38 6.01
CA ASN A 169 15.04 3.19 4.63
C ASN A 169 15.16 1.70 4.30
N ILE A 170 14.84 1.33 3.06
CA ILE A 170 15.09 0.00 2.47
C ILE A 170 15.86 0.25 1.18
N GLY A 171 17.17 0.00 1.18
CA GLY A 171 18.04 0.49 0.11
C GLY A 171 17.89 2.01 -0.11
N GLY A 172 17.46 2.41 -1.30
CA GLY A 172 17.18 3.81 -1.67
C GLY A 172 15.73 4.27 -1.47
N ILE A 173 14.86 3.42 -0.90
CA ILE A 173 13.44 3.69 -0.68
C ILE A 173 13.25 4.29 0.71
N GLU A 174 12.62 5.46 0.79
CA GLU A 174 12.37 6.17 2.05
C GLU A 174 10.96 5.87 2.60
N ALA A 175 10.86 5.41 3.84
CA ALA A 175 9.59 5.33 4.56
C ALA A 175 9.26 6.68 5.20
N ILE A 176 8.14 7.27 4.80
CA ILE A 176 7.77 8.65 5.15
C ILE A 176 6.33 8.71 5.68
N LYS A 177 6.04 9.61 6.64
CA LYS A 177 4.67 9.79 7.13
C LYS A 177 3.81 10.54 6.12
N PRO A 178 2.48 10.33 6.12
CA PRO A 178 1.57 11.05 5.24
C PRO A 178 1.72 12.58 5.30
N GLY A 179 1.85 13.16 6.48
CA GLY A 179 2.02 14.61 6.63
C GLY A 179 3.34 15.13 6.05
N ASP A 180 4.42 14.40 6.27
CA ASP A 180 5.75 14.79 5.77
C ASP A 180 5.79 14.68 4.24
N PHE A 181 5.21 13.62 3.69
CA PHE A 181 5.07 13.46 2.24
C PHE A 181 4.16 14.53 1.63
N TYR A 182 3.04 14.85 2.28
CA TYR A 182 2.14 15.91 1.84
C TYR A 182 2.82 17.28 1.74
N ASN A 183 3.64 17.65 2.73
CA ASN A 183 4.41 18.89 2.65
C ASN A 183 5.41 18.84 1.49
N LYS A 184 6.07 17.70 1.30
CA LYS A 184 7.07 17.50 0.25
C LYS A 184 6.54 17.61 -1.18
N ILE A 185 5.25 17.32 -1.40
CA ILE A 185 4.60 17.48 -2.72
C ILE A 185 4.04 18.88 -2.96
N LEU A 186 3.91 19.70 -1.91
CA LEU A 186 3.41 21.08 -2.02
C LEU A 186 4.53 22.13 -2.11
N ASP A 187 5.75 21.79 -1.69
CA ASP A 187 6.96 22.60 -1.83
C ASP A 187 7.54 22.55 -3.25
#